data_AF-A0A8I3NUB6-F1
#
_entry.id   AF-A0A8I3NUB6-F1
#
_cell.length_a   1.000
_cell.length_b   1.000
_cell.length_c   1.000
_cell.angle_alpha   90.00
_cell.angle_beta   90.00
_cell.angle_gamma   90.00
#
_symmetry.space_group_name_H-M   'P 1'
#
loop_
_entity.id
_entity.type
_entity.pdbx_description
1 polymer ?
#
loop_
_entity_poly.entity_id
_entity_poly.type
_entity_poly.pdbx_seq_one_letter_code
_entity_poly.pdbx_strand_id
1 'polypeptide(L)' 'LPLAQDMIYPPPLEEKKKKKKERTSKSPCHHFMGVGAPPWYKRKKVYSSAQTSV' A
#
# COMPACT_ATOMS: atom_id res chain seq x y z
N LEU A 1 -14.53 -27.23 12.26
CA LEU A 1 -15.07 -25.95 12.75
C LEU A 1 -13.88 -25.04 13.06
N PRO A 2 -13.52 -24.07 12.22
CA PRO A 2 -12.51 -23.10 12.63
C PRO A 2 -13.14 -22.22 13.71
N LEU A 3 -12.51 -22.20 14.89
CA LEU A 3 -12.83 -21.32 16.00
C LEU A 3 -13.00 -19.90 15.47
N ALA A 4 -14.11 -19.24 15.80
CA ALA A 4 -14.52 -17.92 15.30
C ALA A 4 -13.32 -17.00 15.06
N GLN A 5 -12.89 -16.87 13.80
CA GLN A 5 -11.90 -15.88 13.42
C GLN A 5 -12.58 -14.52 13.56
N ASP A 6 -11.98 -13.61 14.32
CA ASP A 6 -12.48 -12.25 14.53
C ASP A 6 -12.65 -11.53 13.18
N MET A 7 -13.84 -11.65 12.58
CA MET A 7 -14.15 -11.10 11.26
C MET A 7 -14.14 -9.56 11.27
N ILE A 8 -14.28 -8.96 12.45
CA ILE A 8 -14.35 -7.52 12.65
C ILE A 8 -12.94 -6.90 12.72
N TYR A 9 -11.95 -7.65 13.23
CA TYR A 9 -10.56 -7.19 13.37
C TYR A 9 -9.57 -8.23 12.83
N PRO A 10 -9.53 -8.43 11.50
CA PRO A 10 -8.56 -9.32 10.89
C PRO A 10 -7.13 -8.84 11.21
N PRO A 11 -6.18 -9.76 11.44
CA PRO A 11 -4.81 -9.38 11.74
C PRO A 11 -4.17 -8.67 10.54
N PRO A 12 -3.31 -7.64 10.77
CA PRO A 12 -2.71 -6.84 9.69
C PRO A 12 -1.92 -7.66 8.67
N LEU A 13 -1.37 -8.82 9.09
CA LEU A 13 -0.62 -9.72 8.23
C LEU A 13 -1.53 -10.42 7.21
N GLU A 14 -2.73 -10.83 7.61
CA GLU A 14 -3.70 -11.45 6.71
C GLU A 14 -4.33 -10.42 5.79
N GLU A 15 -4.64 -9.22 6.29
CA GLU A 15 -5.13 -8.14 5.44
C GLU A 15 -4.12 -7.75 4.35
N LYS A 16 -2.82 -7.67 4.65
CA LYS A 16 -1.79 -7.35 3.65
C LYS A 16 -1.70 -8.41 2.54
N LYS A 17 -1.94 -9.68 2.86
CA LYS A 17 -1.94 -10.80 1.89
C LYS A 17 -3.19 -10.81 1.01
N LYS A 18 -4.33 -10.32 1.50
CA LYS A 18 -5.57 -10.20 0.72
C LYS A 18 -5.43 -9.17 -0.40
N LYS A 19 -6.12 -9.42 -1.52
CA LYS A 19 -6.21 -8.44 -2.60
C LYS A 19 -6.84 -7.16 -2.08
N LYS A 20 -6.44 -6.00 -2.63
CA LYS A 20 -6.95 -4.68 -2.24
C LYS A 20 -8.48 -4.61 -2.11
N LYS A 21 -9.22 -5.30 -2.97
CA LYS A 21 -10.70 -5.30 -2.99
C LYS A 21 -11.34 -6.21 -1.93
N GLU A 22 -10.60 -7.19 -1.42
CA GLU A 22 -11.06 -8.22 -0.47
C GLU A 22 -10.68 -7.89 0.98
N ARG A 23 -9.98 -6.77 1.22
CA ARG A 23 -9.68 -6.26 2.55
C ARG A 23 -10.93 -5.63 3.17
N THR A 24 -11.08 -5.79 4.48
CA THR A 24 -12.21 -5.23 5.25
C THR A 24 -12.22 -3.70 5.13
N SER A 25 -11.04 -3.07 5.10
CA SER A 25 -10.88 -1.65 4.79
C SER A 25 -10.26 -1.43 3.41
N LYS A 26 -10.84 -0.52 2.61
CA LYS A 26 -10.32 -0.16 1.29
C LYS A 26 -9.12 0.78 1.41
N SER A 27 -7.91 0.22 1.50
CA SER A 27 -6.66 0.97 1.49
C SER A 27 -5.90 0.83 0.15
N PRO A 28 -5.31 1.89 -0.41
CA PRO A 28 -4.37 1.77 -1.52
C PRO A 28 -3.16 0.89 -1.14
N CYS A 29 -2.78 -0.06 -2.00
CA CYS A 29 -1.54 -0.85 -1.82
C CYS A 29 -0.28 -0.11 -2.26
N HIS A 30 -0.42 1.06 -2.88
CA HIS A 30 0.65 1.84 -3.47
C HIS A 30 0.90 3.09 -2.62
N HIS A 31 2.14 3.55 -2.58
CA HIS A 31 2.54 4.70 -1.78
C HIS A 31 3.35 5.71 -2.61
N PHE A 32 3.43 6.93 -2.13
CA PHE A 32 4.35 7.92 -2.67
C PHE A 32 5.76 7.64 -2.15
N MET A 33 6.76 7.76 -3.02
CA MET A 33 8.18 7.67 -2.72
C MET A 33 8.84 9.01 -2.99
N GLY A 34 9.75 9.43 -2.12
CA GLY A 34 10.65 10.54 -2.41
C GLY A 34 11.81 10.03 -3.23
N VAL A 35 11.88 10.39 -4.51
CA VAL A 35 13.10 10.20 -5.31
C VAL A 35 13.80 11.54 -5.43
N GLY A 36 15.08 11.54 -5.06
CA GLY A 36 16.00 12.64 -5.37
C GLY A 36 16.79 12.27 -6.61
N ALA A 37 16.81 13.14 -7.60
CA ALA A 37 17.76 13.09 -8.71
C ALA A 37 18.72 14.28 -8.57
N PRO A 38 19.98 14.18 -9.05
CA PRO A 38 20.85 15.34 -9.13
C PRO A 38 20.20 16.42 -10.02
N PRO A 39 20.11 17.69 -9.59
CA PRO A 39 20.61 18.24 -8.34
C PRO A 39 19.72 17.89 -7.12
N TRP A 40 20.36 17.40 -6.06
CA TRP A 40 19.75 16.77 -4.88
C TRP A 40 18.81 17.65 -4.04
N TYR A 41 18.68 18.95 -4.37
CA TYR A 41 17.89 19.92 -3.63
C TYR A 41 16.37 19.81 -3.88
N LYS A 42 15.91 19.16 -4.96
CA LYS A 42 14.47 18.95 -5.24
C LYS A 42 14.10 17.48 -5.05
N ARG A 43 13.54 17.16 -3.88
CA ARG A 43 12.88 15.86 -3.65
C ARG A 43 11.55 15.85 -4.40
N LYS A 44 11.44 15.05 -5.48
CA LYS A 44 10.17 14.83 -6.17
C LYS A 44 9.42 13.69 -5.46
N LYS A 45 8.11 13.86 -5.20
CA LYS A 45 7.23 12.77 -4.76
C LYS A 45 6.72 12.04 -5.99
N VAL A 46 6.98 10.75 -6.06
CA VAL A 46 6.58 9.86 -7.16
C VAL A 46 5.63 8.81 -6.65
N TYR A 47 4.58 8.52 -7.40
CA TYR A 47 3.68 7.42 -7.09
C TYR A 47 4.34 6.09 -7.48
N SER A 48 4.35 5.09 -6.59
CA SER A 48 5.03 3.80 -6.82
C SER A 48 4.54 3.03 -8.05
N SER A 49 3.38 3.39 -8.60
CA SER A 49 2.80 2.78 -9.80
C SER A 49 2.54 3.81 -10.90
N ALA A 50 3.34 4.87 -10.94
CA ALA A 50 3.33 5.80 -12.06
C ALA A 50 3.68 5.06 -13.37
N GLN A 51 2.83 5.22 -14.39
CA GLN A 51 3.05 4.69 -15.74
C GLN A 51 3.78 5.70 -16.64
N THR A 52 3.93 6.94 -16.18
CA THR A 52 4.58 8.05 -16.89
C THR A 52 6.02 8.20 -16.42
N SER A 53 6.94 8.54 -17.32
CA SER A 53 8.33 8.87 -16.98
C SER A 53 8.38 10.08 -16.02
N VAL A 54 9.09 9.92 -14.90
CA VAL A 54 9.28 10.90 -13.82
C VAL A 54 10.40 11.90 -14.11
#